data_AF-A0A8T6EHL4-F1
#
_entry.id   AF-A0A8T6EHL4-F1
#
_cell.length_a   1.000
_cell.length_b   1.000
_cell.length_c   1.000
_cell.angle_alpha   90.00
_cell.angle_beta   90.00
_cell.angle_gamma   90.00
#
_symmetry.space_group_name_H-M   'P 1'
#
loop_
_entity.id
_entity.type
_entity.pdbx_description
1 polymer ?
#
loop_
_entity_poly.entity_id
_entity_poly.type
_entity_poly.pdbx_seq_one_letter_code
_entity_poly.pdbx_strand_id
1 'polypeptide(L)'
;MSLINRIFNKAGVDKKFRSRLLENPKAAINQEFGLQIAEDQEIVVHEETDTTTHLVLPPKDKLSVAERAEAKTGATSLEFLKKTMYDPAPPKRATTDRTERVCSVPDDVDSFARAGRESIVRGLQFLRSTVNENGAWHCIRFNVGDPNIPRHFERPPFISAFCVLALQRSKEPLAQELCAKTKKYIVKTMEYPGFWRYYRHLPLDLDSSSLCSMVINSHPWIGLGRNLPRMLANRDNNGLFLTWVLSEEEPSVVAPFRIEADPVVNANVIAYVGDVPATKKAQQWLKEMIEKGTNLEDASKWYPDPASIYYAIARTTLRVQLGSEEFPSLLAERILSLRDETSEFKNVLQAAQAVVALHNVGQLNQLNVQQQIANFIDSQQEDGSWPELLAFGDQSLRFGVVGQIGHGSESVTSAFCVEALECLMETLKN
;
A
#
# COMPACT_ATOMS: atom_id res chain seq x y z
N MET A 1 15.44 -4.28 -16.62
CA MET A 1 15.78 -5.72 -16.72
C MET A 1 15.59 -6.33 -15.34
N SER A 2 14.88 -7.44 -15.20
CA SER A 2 14.65 -8.09 -13.89
C SER A 2 15.96 -8.58 -13.27
N LEU A 3 16.00 -8.75 -11.94
CA LEU A 3 17.18 -9.24 -11.25
C LEU A 3 17.57 -10.66 -11.71
N ILE A 4 16.59 -11.53 -11.96
CA ILE A 4 16.85 -12.88 -12.48
C ILE A 4 17.63 -12.86 -13.80
N ASN A 5 17.33 -11.94 -14.71
CA ASN A 5 18.07 -11.81 -15.97
C ASN A 5 19.49 -11.29 -15.75
N ARG A 6 19.70 -10.40 -14.77
CA ARG A 6 21.05 -9.93 -14.39
C ARG A 6 21.89 -11.08 -13.80
N ILE A 7 21.27 -11.95 -12.99
CA ILE A 7 21.92 -13.15 -12.45
C ILE A 7 22.34 -14.08 -13.59
N PHE A 8 21.45 -14.37 -14.55
CA PHE A 8 21.78 -15.22 -15.70
C PHE A 8 22.91 -14.63 -16.55
N ASN A 9 22.84 -13.33 -16.88
CA ASN A 9 23.88 -12.67 -17.65
C ASN A 9 25.24 -12.73 -16.93
N LYS A 10 25.27 -12.49 -15.62
CA LYS A 10 26.51 -12.56 -14.85
C LYS A 10 27.05 -14.01 -14.78
N ALA A 11 26.20 -15.00 -14.52
CA ALA A 11 26.59 -16.40 -14.50
C ALA A 11 27.05 -16.93 -15.87
N GLY A 12 26.65 -16.28 -16.98
CA GLY A 12 27.15 -16.56 -18.32
C GLY A 12 28.60 -16.11 -18.56
N VAL A 13 29.06 -15.05 -17.87
CA VAL A 13 30.38 -14.46 -18.10
C VAL A 13 31.39 -14.74 -16.97
N ASP A 14 30.93 -14.83 -15.72
CA ASP A 14 31.76 -14.98 -14.52
C ASP A 14 31.66 -16.42 -13.97
N LYS A 15 32.66 -17.24 -14.32
CA LYS A 15 32.75 -18.65 -13.87
C LYS A 15 32.83 -18.80 -12.35
N LYS A 16 33.48 -17.84 -11.65
CA LYS A 16 33.60 -17.89 -10.19
C LYS A 16 32.24 -17.60 -9.55
N PHE A 17 31.53 -16.59 -10.04
CA PHE A 17 30.16 -16.32 -9.59
C PHE A 17 29.22 -17.49 -9.89
N ARG A 18 29.29 -18.07 -11.10
CA ARG A 18 28.49 -19.25 -11.47
C ARG A 18 28.70 -20.42 -10.50
N SER A 19 29.95 -20.70 -10.14
CA SER A 19 30.29 -21.76 -9.18
C SER A 19 29.70 -21.47 -7.79
N ARG A 20 29.85 -20.25 -7.27
CA ARG A 20 29.24 -19.83 -5.99
C ARG A 20 27.71 -19.88 -6.03
N LEU A 21 27.11 -19.52 -7.16
CA LEU A 21 25.67 -19.51 -7.35
C LEU A 21 25.08 -20.92 -7.30
N LEU A 22 25.79 -21.93 -7.83
CA LEU A 22 25.39 -23.34 -7.74
C LEU A 22 25.55 -23.90 -6.32
N GLU A 23 26.62 -23.52 -5.61
CA GLU A 23 26.91 -24.01 -4.26
C GLU A 23 26.01 -23.39 -3.19
N ASN A 24 25.84 -22.06 -3.20
CA ASN A 24 25.03 -21.34 -2.22
C ASN A 24 24.33 -20.15 -2.89
N PRO A 25 23.14 -20.39 -3.51
CA PRO A 25 22.44 -19.38 -4.27
C PRO A 25 22.12 -18.11 -3.47
N LYS A 26 21.63 -18.27 -2.23
CA LYS A 26 21.26 -17.14 -1.36
C LYS A 26 22.47 -16.27 -1.02
N ALA A 27 23.59 -16.88 -0.64
CA ALA A 27 24.81 -16.14 -0.32
C ALA A 27 25.40 -15.44 -1.56
N ALA A 28 25.44 -16.13 -2.71
CA ALA A 28 25.96 -15.56 -3.95
C ALA A 28 25.12 -14.36 -4.44
N ILE A 29 23.79 -14.48 -4.38
CA ILE A 29 22.86 -13.39 -4.76
C ILE A 29 23.02 -12.19 -3.81
N ASN A 30 23.10 -12.44 -2.50
CA ASN A 30 23.28 -11.36 -1.52
C ASN A 30 24.63 -10.64 -1.71
N GLN A 31 25.72 -11.40 -1.84
CA GLN A 31 27.06 -10.82 -2.01
C GLN A 31 27.17 -9.94 -3.27
N GLU A 32 26.54 -10.37 -4.37
CA GLU A 32 26.69 -9.70 -5.65
C GLU A 32 25.67 -8.58 -5.89
N PHE A 33 24.44 -8.76 -5.42
CA PHE A 33 23.32 -7.87 -5.74
C PHE A 33 22.68 -7.21 -4.52
N GLY A 34 23.15 -7.51 -3.30
CA GLY A 34 22.60 -6.96 -2.05
C GLY A 34 21.19 -7.44 -1.72
N LEU A 35 20.67 -8.46 -2.42
CA LEU A 35 19.36 -9.02 -2.14
C LEU A 35 19.47 -10.11 -1.06
N GLN A 36 19.05 -9.76 0.14
CA GLN A 36 18.87 -10.73 1.22
C GLN A 36 17.54 -11.45 1.07
N ILE A 37 17.60 -12.74 0.73
CA ILE A 37 16.45 -13.63 0.66
C ILE A 37 16.04 -14.04 2.07
N ALA A 38 14.74 -14.10 2.34
CA ALA A 38 14.23 -14.51 3.65
C ALA A 38 14.71 -15.93 4.04
N GLU A 39 14.99 -16.14 5.33
CA GLU A 39 15.63 -17.36 5.82
C GLU A 39 14.79 -18.62 5.59
N ASP A 40 13.47 -18.48 5.72
CA ASP A 40 12.46 -19.52 5.51
C ASP A 40 12.20 -19.85 4.03
N GLN A 41 12.92 -19.20 3.11
CA GLN A 41 12.82 -19.43 1.68
C GLN A 41 14.03 -20.18 1.14
N GLU A 42 13.78 -21.04 0.15
CA GLU A 42 14.81 -21.79 -0.56
C GLU A 42 14.94 -21.30 -2.00
N ILE A 43 16.18 -21.26 -2.48
CA ILE A 43 16.48 -21.09 -3.90
C ILE A 43 17.37 -22.26 -4.28
N VAL A 44 16.93 -23.04 -5.25
CA VAL A 44 17.71 -24.12 -5.85
C VAL A 44 18.09 -23.71 -7.26
N VAL A 45 19.37 -23.85 -7.61
CA VAL A 45 19.90 -23.53 -8.94
C VAL A 45 20.34 -24.83 -9.58
N HIS A 46 19.78 -25.13 -10.74
CA HIS A 46 20.17 -26.27 -11.56
C HIS A 46 20.82 -25.78 -12.86
N GLU A 47 21.81 -26.53 -13.33
CA GLU A 47 22.49 -26.27 -14.59
C GLU A 47 21.98 -27.24 -15.65
N GLU A 48 21.59 -26.70 -16.80
CA GLU A 48 21.31 -27.50 -18.00
C GLU A 48 22.62 -27.85 -18.71
N THR A 49 22.61 -28.99 -19.39
CA THR A 49 23.70 -29.43 -20.26
C THR A 49 23.11 -29.82 -21.62
N ASP A 50 23.98 -30.08 -22.60
CA ASP A 50 23.57 -30.56 -23.93
C ASP A 50 22.74 -31.87 -23.89
N THR A 51 22.70 -32.55 -22.74
CA THR A 51 21.98 -33.81 -22.54
C THR A 51 20.94 -33.76 -21.41
N THR A 52 20.77 -32.64 -20.72
CA THR A 52 19.88 -32.52 -19.55
C THR A 52 19.10 -31.21 -19.58
N THR A 53 17.77 -31.33 -19.56
CA THR A 53 16.82 -30.20 -19.51
C THR A 53 16.01 -30.27 -18.23
N HIS A 54 15.83 -29.14 -17.56
CA HIS A 54 15.04 -29.05 -16.33
C HIS A 54 13.67 -28.46 -16.61
N LEU A 55 12.62 -29.11 -16.11
CA LEU A 55 11.25 -28.58 -16.20
C LEU A 55 10.82 -28.04 -14.83
N VAL A 56 10.35 -26.79 -14.79
CA VAL A 56 9.85 -26.16 -13.56
C VAL A 56 8.35 -25.98 -13.67
N LEU A 57 7.61 -26.68 -12.81
CA LEU A 57 6.16 -26.54 -12.72
C LEU A 57 5.80 -25.36 -11.79
N PRO A 58 4.79 -24.55 -12.15
CA PRO A 58 4.24 -23.58 -11.21
C PRO A 58 3.62 -24.33 -10.00
N PRO A 59 3.52 -23.68 -8.82
CA PRO A 59 2.78 -24.24 -7.71
C PRO A 59 1.33 -24.48 -8.12
N LYS A 60 0.69 -25.47 -7.49
CA LYS A 60 -0.75 -25.64 -7.63
C LYS A 60 -1.44 -24.35 -7.24
N ASP A 61 -2.47 -24.02 -8.01
CA ASP A 61 -3.21 -22.81 -7.74
C ASP A 61 -3.90 -22.86 -6.37
N LYS A 62 -4.01 -21.70 -5.73
CA LYS A 62 -4.64 -21.58 -4.40
C LYS A 62 -6.16 -21.62 -4.47
N LEU A 63 -6.73 -21.40 -5.66
CA LEU A 63 -8.17 -21.56 -5.93
C LEU A 63 -8.42 -22.90 -6.62
N SER A 64 -9.46 -23.61 -6.18
CA SER A 64 -9.97 -24.77 -6.90
C SER A 64 -10.60 -24.38 -8.24
N VAL A 65 -10.72 -25.35 -9.16
CA VAL A 65 -11.40 -25.14 -10.46
C VAL A 65 -12.83 -24.66 -10.26
N ALA A 66 -13.53 -25.19 -9.25
CA ALA A 66 -14.88 -24.75 -8.89
C ALA A 66 -14.87 -23.28 -8.42
N GLU A 67 -13.99 -22.90 -7.49
CA GLU A 67 -13.86 -21.51 -7.04
C GLU A 67 -13.53 -20.55 -8.21
N ARG A 68 -12.67 -20.96 -9.15
CA ARG A 68 -12.38 -20.19 -10.37
C ARG A 68 -13.60 -20.07 -11.27
N ALA A 69 -14.31 -21.17 -11.52
CA ALA A 69 -15.49 -21.19 -12.38
C ALA A 69 -16.61 -20.33 -11.79
N GLU A 70 -16.86 -20.43 -10.50
CA GLU A 70 -17.83 -19.60 -9.81
C GLU A 70 -17.40 -18.12 -9.83
N ALA A 71 -16.10 -17.82 -9.61
CA ALA A 71 -15.58 -16.45 -9.62
C ALA A 71 -15.81 -15.79 -10.98
N LYS A 72 -15.67 -16.54 -12.09
CA LYS A 72 -15.95 -16.06 -13.45
C LYS A 72 -17.37 -15.57 -13.64
N THR A 73 -18.34 -16.22 -12.98
CA THR A 73 -19.77 -15.89 -13.11
C THR A 73 -20.22 -14.78 -12.17
N GLY A 74 -19.38 -14.36 -11.22
CA GLY A 74 -19.79 -13.49 -10.12
C GLY A 74 -20.78 -14.14 -9.13
N ALA A 75 -21.20 -15.39 -9.34
CA ALA A 75 -22.12 -16.09 -8.44
C ALA A 75 -21.48 -16.40 -7.08
N THR A 76 -20.17 -16.72 -7.03
CA THR A 76 -19.44 -16.73 -5.76
C THR A 76 -19.32 -15.34 -5.18
N SER A 77 -19.35 -14.26 -5.96
CA SER A 77 -19.30 -12.92 -5.36
C SER A 77 -20.47 -12.77 -4.39
N LEU A 78 -21.72 -13.09 -4.75
CA LEU A 78 -22.82 -12.95 -3.79
C LEU A 78 -22.79 -13.97 -2.64
N GLU A 79 -22.54 -15.26 -2.90
CA GLU A 79 -22.52 -16.30 -1.85
C GLU A 79 -21.28 -16.25 -0.95
N PHE A 80 -20.11 -15.90 -1.49
CA PHE A 80 -18.88 -15.66 -0.74
C PHE A 80 -18.91 -14.31 -0.07
N LEU A 81 -19.40 -13.23 -0.71
CA LEU A 81 -19.67 -11.98 0.01
C LEU A 81 -20.67 -12.25 1.13
N LYS A 82 -21.69 -13.10 0.95
CA LYS A 82 -22.48 -13.57 2.10
C LYS A 82 -21.58 -14.30 3.12
N LYS A 83 -20.82 -15.34 2.75
CA LYS A 83 -19.99 -16.12 3.72
C LYS A 83 -18.84 -15.35 4.39
N THR A 84 -18.26 -14.32 3.76
CA THR A 84 -17.12 -13.53 4.26
C THR A 84 -17.48 -12.13 4.73
N MET A 85 -18.65 -11.61 4.36
CA MET A 85 -19.20 -10.35 4.89
C MET A 85 -20.28 -10.57 5.96
N TYR A 86 -20.51 -11.82 6.39
CA TYR A 86 -21.38 -12.16 7.53
C TYR A 86 -20.76 -11.86 8.90
N ASP A 87 -19.57 -11.27 8.94
CA ASP A 87 -19.07 -10.65 10.16
C ASP A 87 -19.62 -9.22 10.18
N PRO A 88 -20.79 -8.96 10.82
CA PRO A 88 -21.31 -7.61 10.91
C PRO A 88 -20.21 -6.74 11.50
N ALA A 89 -19.91 -5.64 10.83
CA ALA A 89 -18.93 -4.72 11.40
C ALA A 89 -19.40 -4.34 12.82
N PRO A 90 -18.48 -4.24 13.79
CA PRO A 90 -18.84 -3.73 15.10
C PRO A 90 -19.56 -2.38 14.92
N PRO A 91 -20.50 -2.03 15.83
CA PRO A 91 -21.16 -0.74 15.80
C PRO A 91 -20.12 0.36 15.63
N LYS A 92 -20.42 1.37 14.82
CA LYS A 92 -19.54 2.52 14.67
C LYS A 92 -19.24 3.03 16.09
N ARG A 93 -17.96 3.12 16.43
CA ARG A 93 -17.57 3.62 17.74
C ARG A 93 -18.07 5.05 17.86
N ALA A 94 -18.59 5.39 19.04
CA ALA A 94 -19.00 6.75 19.31
C ALA A 94 -17.79 7.64 19.05
N THR A 95 -17.94 8.62 18.16
CA THR A 95 -17.01 9.74 18.15
C THR A 95 -17.15 10.35 19.53
N THR A 96 -16.12 10.27 20.36
CA THR A 96 -16.04 11.15 21.52
C THR A 96 -16.24 12.55 20.95
N ASP A 97 -17.35 13.20 21.32
CA ASP A 97 -17.52 14.63 21.08
C ASP A 97 -16.20 15.28 21.46
N ARG A 98 -15.72 16.25 20.67
CA ARG A 98 -14.53 17.05 20.98
C ARG A 98 -14.71 17.64 22.40
N THR A 99 -14.40 16.86 23.42
CA THR A 99 -14.26 17.32 24.79
C THR A 99 -13.16 18.36 24.72
N GLU A 100 -13.51 19.58 25.14
CA GLU A 100 -12.67 20.78 25.14
C GLU A 100 -11.19 20.44 25.17
N ARG A 101 -10.38 20.87 24.18
CA ARG A 101 -8.92 20.66 24.06
C ARG A 101 -8.26 20.36 25.43
N VAL A 102 -8.21 19.08 25.85
CA VAL A 102 -7.83 18.74 27.24
C VAL A 102 -6.31 18.70 27.40
N CYS A 103 -5.55 18.56 26.32
CA CYS A 103 -4.10 18.52 26.40
C CYS A 103 -3.48 19.91 26.28
N SER A 104 -3.33 20.60 27.43
CA SER A 104 -2.26 21.58 27.58
C SER A 104 -0.92 20.83 27.63
N VAL A 105 -0.42 20.38 26.48
CA VAL A 105 0.97 19.92 26.39
C VAL A 105 1.83 21.13 26.77
N PRO A 106 2.72 21.03 27.78
CA PRO A 106 3.61 22.13 28.14
C PRO A 106 4.41 22.63 26.93
N ASP A 107 4.69 23.94 26.88
CA ASP A 107 5.32 24.61 25.72
C ASP A 107 6.78 24.20 25.43
N ASP A 108 7.32 23.18 26.11
CA ASP A 108 8.69 22.70 25.89
C ASP A 108 8.77 21.48 24.96
N VAL A 109 9.83 21.43 24.16
CA VAL A 109 10.03 20.40 23.11
C VAL A 109 10.09 18.98 23.68
N ASP A 110 10.65 18.80 24.88
CA ASP A 110 10.78 17.49 25.51
C ASP A 110 9.41 16.93 25.93
N SER A 111 8.51 17.79 26.38
CA SER A 111 7.12 17.45 26.69
C SER A 111 6.35 17.00 25.44
N PHE A 112 6.49 17.70 24.30
CA PHE A 112 5.90 17.27 23.02
C PHE A 112 6.46 15.94 22.52
N ALA A 113 7.77 15.75 22.62
CA ALA A 113 8.41 14.50 22.20
C ALA A 113 7.93 13.31 23.03
N ARG A 114 7.78 13.49 24.35
CA ARG A 114 7.25 12.46 25.25
C ARG A 114 5.79 12.13 24.94
N ALA A 115 4.94 13.15 24.83
CA ALA A 115 3.51 12.97 24.54
C ALA A 115 3.28 12.32 23.16
N GLY A 116 4.06 12.72 22.14
CA GLY A 116 4.02 12.09 20.82
C GLY A 116 4.41 10.61 20.87
N ARG A 117 5.43 10.25 21.64
CA ARG A 117 5.84 8.84 21.84
C ARG A 117 4.78 8.03 22.57
N GLU A 118 4.19 8.57 23.63
CA GLU A 118 3.08 7.94 24.33
C GLU A 118 1.88 7.71 23.41
N SER A 119 1.56 8.68 22.56
CA SER A 119 0.50 8.57 21.56
C SER A 119 0.78 7.47 20.52
N ILE A 120 2.02 7.37 20.02
CA ILE A 120 2.47 6.28 19.14
C ILE A 120 2.25 4.92 19.81
N VAL A 121 2.69 4.76 21.07
CA VAL A 121 2.57 3.49 21.80
C VAL A 121 1.11 3.11 22.02
N ARG A 122 0.24 4.05 22.39
CA ARG A 122 -1.21 3.82 22.52
C ARG A 122 -1.84 3.40 21.20
N GLY A 123 -1.45 4.06 20.09
CA GLY A 123 -1.86 3.69 18.74
C GLY A 123 -1.48 2.26 18.37
N LEU A 124 -0.23 1.87 18.64
CA LEU A 124 0.25 0.52 18.37
C LEU A 124 -0.44 -0.53 19.25
N GLN A 125 -0.74 -0.21 20.51
CA GLN A 125 -1.51 -1.09 21.41
C GLN A 125 -2.92 -1.32 20.89
N PHE A 126 -3.60 -0.25 20.44
CA PHE A 126 -4.89 -0.36 19.76
C PHE A 126 -4.78 -1.28 18.52
N LEU A 127 -3.83 -1.03 17.63
CA LEU A 127 -3.62 -1.82 16.41
C LEU A 127 -3.36 -3.30 16.72
N ARG A 128 -2.62 -3.60 17.80
CA ARG A 128 -2.42 -4.99 18.26
C ARG A 128 -3.72 -5.67 18.64
N SER A 129 -4.66 -4.94 19.23
CA SER A 129 -5.95 -5.49 19.64
C SER A 129 -6.88 -5.81 18.46
N THR A 130 -6.68 -5.18 17.30
CA THR A 130 -7.55 -5.31 16.13
C THR A 130 -6.99 -6.18 15.02
N VAL A 131 -5.65 -6.28 14.90
CA VAL A 131 -4.99 -7.14 13.90
C VAL A 131 -5.17 -8.61 14.28
N ASN A 132 -5.71 -9.39 13.34
CA ASN A 132 -6.06 -10.79 13.56
C ASN A 132 -4.82 -11.64 13.93
N GLU A 133 -5.02 -12.79 14.58
CA GLU A 133 -3.98 -13.79 14.90
C GLU A 133 -3.16 -14.24 13.69
N ASN A 134 -3.74 -14.23 12.49
CA ASN A 134 -3.04 -14.58 11.26
C ASN A 134 -2.23 -13.43 10.65
N GLY A 135 -2.32 -12.20 11.21
CA GLY A 135 -1.64 -11.00 10.73
C GLY A 135 -2.47 -10.13 9.78
N ALA A 136 -3.72 -10.50 9.49
CA ALA A 136 -4.59 -9.73 8.62
C ALA A 136 -5.18 -8.51 9.34
N TRP A 137 -5.13 -7.37 8.65
CA TRP A 137 -5.70 -6.11 9.11
C TRP A 137 -7.15 -6.00 8.66
N HIS A 138 -7.95 -5.33 9.48
CA HIS A 138 -9.36 -5.13 9.18
C HIS A 138 -9.65 -3.82 8.47
N CYS A 139 -10.65 -3.87 7.62
CA CYS A 139 -11.26 -2.73 6.96
C CYS A 139 -12.78 -2.92 7.02
N ILE A 140 -13.51 -1.82 7.01
CA ILE A 140 -14.96 -1.80 6.97
C ILE A 140 -15.36 -1.27 5.62
N ARG A 141 -16.16 -2.05 4.90
CA ARG A 141 -16.87 -1.63 3.71
C ARG A 141 -18.22 -1.07 4.13
N PHE A 142 -18.56 0.12 3.63
CA PHE A 142 -19.81 0.79 3.92
C PHE A 142 -20.32 1.54 2.69
N ASN A 143 -21.60 1.89 2.70
CA ASN A 143 -22.19 2.71 1.66
C ASN A 143 -22.17 4.17 2.10
N VAL A 144 -21.56 5.03 1.28
CA VAL A 144 -21.44 6.47 1.56
C VAL A 144 -22.75 7.21 1.29
N GLY A 145 -23.58 6.69 0.36
CA GLY A 145 -24.83 7.32 -0.06
C GLY A 145 -26.10 6.81 0.65
N ASP A 146 -26.06 5.64 1.28
CA ASP A 146 -27.19 5.09 2.04
C ASP A 146 -26.71 4.40 3.33
N PRO A 147 -26.86 5.06 4.50
CA PRO A 147 -26.39 4.52 5.78
C PRO A 147 -27.19 3.30 6.26
N ASN A 148 -28.34 2.98 5.64
CA ASN A 148 -29.12 1.79 5.99
C ASN A 148 -28.55 0.50 5.39
N ILE A 149 -27.67 0.62 4.39
CA ILE A 149 -26.99 -0.54 3.82
C ILE A 149 -25.99 -1.07 4.85
N PRO A 150 -26.06 -2.38 5.21
CA PRO A 150 -25.19 -2.95 6.22
C PRO A 150 -23.71 -2.73 5.95
N ARG A 151 -22.99 -2.48 7.02
CA ARG A 151 -21.53 -2.37 7.04
C ARG A 151 -20.93 -3.76 7.12
N HIS A 152 -19.84 -3.98 6.39
CA HIS A 152 -19.22 -5.28 6.26
C HIS A 152 -17.76 -5.24 6.67
N PHE A 153 -17.35 -6.20 7.49
CA PHE A 153 -15.99 -6.33 7.93
C PHE A 153 -15.17 -7.17 6.94
N GLU A 154 -13.98 -6.70 6.60
CA GLU A 154 -13.13 -7.26 5.56
C GLU A 154 -11.67 -7.34 6.01
N ARG A 155 -10.91 -8.29 5.44
CA ARG A 155 -9.49 -8.49 5.75
C ARG A 155 -8.62 -8.69 4.48
N PRO A 156 -8.67 -7.78 3.49
CA PRO A 156 -7.94 -7.97 2.24
C PRO A 156 -6.42 -7.84 2.44
N PRO A 157 -5.61 -8.55 1.64
CA PRO A 157 -4.15 -8.40 1.66
C PRO A 157 -3.70 -6.97 1.35
N PHE A 158 -4.45 -6.25 0.50
CA PHE A 158 -4.24 -4.84 0.21
C PHE A 158 -4.15 -3.97 1.48
N ILE A 159 -5.18 -4.01 2.34
CA ILE A 159 -5.23 -3.22 3.58
C ILE A 159 -4.08 -3.58 4.50
N SER A 160 -3.78 -4.87 4.59
CA SER A 160 -2.69 -5.37 5.40
C SER A 160 -1.34 -4.84 4.92
N ALA A 161 -1.09 -4.81 3.61
CA ALA A 161 0.12 -4.23 3.05
C ALA A 161 0.16 -2.70 3.22
N PHE A 162 -0.97 -2.02 3.00
CA PHE A 162 -1.09 -0.57 3.10
C PHE A 162 -0.75 -0.07 4.51
N CYS A 163 -1.30 -0.71 5.55
CA CYS A 163 -1.02 -0.35 6.94
C CYS A 163 0.39 -0.74 7.39
N VAL A 164 0.90 -1.90 6.95
CA VAL A 164 2.27 -2.31 7.31
C VAL A 164 3.31 -1.37 6.71
N LEU A 165 3.12 -0.90 5.48
CA LEU A 165 4.03 0.09 4.88
C LEU A 165 4.10 1.36 5.74
N ALA A 166 2.96 1.82 6.29
CA ALA A 166 2.93 2.96 7.20
C ALA A 166 3.71 2.71 8.50
N LEU A 167 3.66 1.48 9.04
CA LEU A 167 4.37 1.13 10.27
C LEU A 167 5.87 0.84 10.08
N GLN A 168 6.37 0.66 8.86
CA GLN A 168 7.76 0.25 8.62
C GLN A 168 8.82 1.23 9.14
N ARG A 169 8.46 2.51 9.31
CA ARG A 169 9.34 3.54 9.88
C ARG A 169 9.50 3.38 11.40
N SER A 170 8.47 2.89 12.08
CA SER A 170 8.47 2.81 13.54
C SER A 170 9.48 1.78 14.03
N LYS A 171 10.30 2.21 15.00
CA LYS A 171 11.28 1.36 15.68
C LYS A 171 10.71 0.69 16.93
N GLU A 172 9.45 0.95 17.27
CA GLU A 172 8.79 0.36 18.41
C GLU A 172 8.70 -1.17 18.25
N PRO A 173 9.05 -1.96 19.28
CA PRO A 173 8.99 -3.43 19.21
C PRO A 173 7.61 -3.95 18.77
N LEU A 174 6.55 -3.28 19.18
CA LEU A 174 5.19 -3.66 18.82
C LEU A 174 4.89 -3.43 17.33
N ALA A 175 5.40 -2.34 16.73
CA ALA A 175 5.29 -2.13 15.29
C ALA A 175 6.03 -3.22 14.49
N GLN A 176 7.22 -3.61 14.96
CA GLN A 176 8.00 -4.69 14.35
C GLN A 176 7.30 -6.05 14.45
N GLU A 177 6.69 -6.36 15.59
CA GLU A 177 5.86 -7.56 15.78
C GLU A 177 4.70 -7.61 14.79
N LEU A 178 3.94 -6.52 14.69
CA LEU A 178 2.81 -6.40 13.75
C LEU A 178 3.28 -6.57 12.30
N CYS A 179 4.35 -5.89 11.91
CA CYS A 179 4.93 -6.01 10.57
C CYS A 179 5.36 -7.44 10.25
N ALA A 180 6.04 -8.13 11.17
CA ALA A 180 6.49 -9.50 10.97
C ALA A 180 5.32 -10.48 10.82
N LYS A 181 4.28 -10.33 11.65
CA LYS A 181 3.07 -11.16 11.59
C LYS A 181 2.31 -10.94 10.27
N THR A 182 2.14 -9.70 9.85
CA THR A 182 1.43 -9.37 8.61
C THR A 182 2.21 -9.76 7.35
N LYS A 183 3.56 -9.71 7.36
CA LYS A 183 4.37 -10.25 6.26
C LYS A 183 4.03 -11.72 5.99
N LYS A 184 3.87 -12.54 7.04
CA LYS A 184 3.45 -13.96 6.90
C LYS A 184 2.06 -14.08 6.28
N TYR A 185 1.12 -13.23 6.67
CA TYR A 185 -0.21 -13.16 6.04
C TYR A 185 -0.14 -12.88 4.53
N ILE A 186 0.66 -11.87 4.14
CA ILE A 186 0.83 -11.46 2.74
C ILE A 186 1.44 -12.58 1.90
N VAL A 187 2.47 -13.29 2.41
CA VAL A 187 3.03 -14.47 1.74
C VAL A 187 1.96 -15.57 1.58
N LYS A 188 1.14 -15.82 2.62
CA LYS A 188 0.09 -16.83 2.58
C LYS A 188 -1.00 -16.52 1.55
N THR A 189 -1.27 -15.24 1.26
CA THR A 189 -2.30 -14.82 0.27
C THR A 189 -1.75 -14.60 -1.15
N MET A 190 -0.44 -14.66 -1.34
CA MET A 190 0.20 -14.45 -2.64
C MET A 190 -0.17 -15.54 -3.66
N GLU A 191 -0.60 -15.15 -4.85
CA GLU A 191 -0.81 -16.04 -5.99
C GLU A 191 0.41 -16.02 -6.93
N TYR A 192 0.64 -17.13 -7.63
CA TYR A 192 1.76 -17.22 -8.57
C TYR A 192 1.58 -16.25 -9.76
N PRO A 193 2.64 -15.58 -10.26
CA PRO A 193 4.04 -15.61 -9.82
C PRO A 193 4.42 -14.50 -8.82
N GLY A 194 3.49 -14.00 -8.02
CA GLY A 194 3.70 -12.87 -7.10
C GLY A 194 2.67 -11.77 -7.29
N PHE A 195 1.39 -12.15 -7.27
CA PHE A 195 0.26 -11.24 -7.43
C PHE A 195 -0.76 -11.43 -6.31
N TRP A 196 -1.58 -10.41 -6.12
CA TRP A 196 -2.67 -10.38 -5.17
C TRP A 196 -3.90 -9.78 -5.84
N ARG A 197 -5.05 -10.10 -5.27
CA ARG A 197 -6.36 -9.54 -5.57
C ARG A 197 -6.95 -8.96 -4.29
N TYR A 198 -7.74 -7.90 -4.41
CA TYR A 198 -8.45 -7.34 -3.26
C TYR A 198 -9.43 -8.36 -2.64
N TYR A 199 -10.34 -8.91 -3.47
CA TYR A 199 -11.20 -10.03 -3.10
C TYR A 199 -10.90 -11.27 -3.93
N ARG A 200 -11.21 -12.45 -3.39
CA ARG A 200 -11.04 -13.72 -4.11
C ARG A 200 -11.76 -13.80 -5.46
N HIS A 201 -12.91 -13.15 -5.59
CA HIS A 201 -13.72 -13.17 -6.81
C HIS A 201 -13.38 -12.04 -7.80
N LEU A 202 -12.53 -11.08 -7.39
CA LEU A 202 -12.02 -10.06 -8.30
C LEU A 202 -10.75 -10.57 -8.98
N PRO A 203 -10.45 -10.09 -10.20
CA PRO A 203 -9.16 -10.36 -10.84
C PRO A 203 -7.99 -9.90 -9.98
N LEU A 204 -6.80 -10.41 -10.30
CA LEU A 204 -5.55 -9.85 -9.80
C LEU A 204 -5.44 -8.37 -10.16
N ASP A 205 -4.85 -7.56 -9.28
CA ASP A 205 -4.72 -6.12 -9.49
C ASP A 205 -3.33 -5.59 -9.14
N LEU A 206 -2.92 -4.51 -9.82
CA LEU A 206 -1.60 -3.92 -9.66
C LEU A 206 -1.48 -3.06 -8.40
N ASP A 207 -2.57 -2.61 -7.79
CA ASP A 207 -2.50 -1.80 -6.57
C ASP A 207 -2.09 -2.68 -5.38
N SER A 208 -2.90 -3.71 -5.12
CA SER A 208 -2.63 -4.77 -4.15
C SER A 208 -1.27 -5.41 -4.40
N SER A 209 -0.97 -5.76 -5.65
CA SER A 209 0.26 -6.47 -5.98
C SER A 209 1.50 -5.62 -5.76
N SER A 210 1.46 -4.32 -6.06
CA SER A 210 2.60 -3.43 -5.84
C SER A 210 2.86 -3.21 -4.36
N LEU A 211 1.83 -2.90 -3.57
CA LEU A 211 1.98 -2.70 -2.12
C LEU A 211 2.46 -3.98 -1.41
N CYS A 212 1.84 -5.12 -1.69
CA CYS A 212 2.24 -6.40 -1.11
C CYS A 212 3.69 -6.76 -1.47
N SER A 213 4.07 -6.55 -2.74
CA SER A 213 5.45 -6.79 -3.20
C SER A 213 6.47 -5.92 -2.46
N MET A 214 6.15 -4.66 -2.17
CA MET A 214 7.05 -3.81 -1.37
C MET A 214 7.23 -4.34 0.06
N VAL A 215 6.18 -4.91 0.66
CA VAL A 215 6.22 -5.45 2.03
C VAL A 215 7.05 -6.74 2.13
N ILE A 216 6.97 -7.62 1.13
CA ILE A 216 7.66 -8.92 1.11
C ILE A 216 8.76 -8.99 0.05
N ASN A 217 9.49 -7.89 -0.16
CA ASN A 217 10.52 -7.76 -1.20
C ASN A 217 11.67 -8.79 -1.13
N SER A 218 11.90 -9.39 0.04
CA SER A 218 12.89 -10.46 0.27
C SER A 218 12.40 -11.85 -0.13
N HIS A 219 11.11 -12.00 -0.46
CA HIS A 219 10.58 -13.25 -0.99
C HIS A 219 11.15 -13.51 -2.40
N PRO A 220 11.67 -14.71 -2.73
CA PRO A 220 12.34 -14.97 -4.01
C PRO A 220 11.53 -14.59 -5.25
N TRP A 221 10.22 -14.84 -5.26
CA TRP A 221 9.38 -14.46 -6.41
C TRP A 221 9.33 -12.95 -6.65
N ILE A 222 9.45 -12.16 -5.59
CA ILE A 222 9.37 -10.71 -5.64
C ILE A 222 10.76 -10.11 -5.86
N GLY A 223 11.74 -10.49 -5.01
CA GLY A 223 13.10 -9.98 -5.09
C GLY A 223 13.81 -10.32 -6.40
N LEU A 224 13.56 -11.50 -6.97
CA LEU A 224 14.09 -11.88 -8.29
C LEU A 224 13.28 -11.29 -9.45
N GLY A 225 12.13 -10.67 -9.16
CA GLY A 225 11.26 -10.00 -10.12
C GLY A 225 10.49 -10.97 -11.02
N ARG A 226 9.96 -12.08 -10.49
CA ARG A 226 9.15 -13.05 -11.25
C ARG A 226 7.79 -12.50 -11.68
N ASN A 227 7.21 -11.59 -10.90
CA ASN A 227 5.96 -10.91 -11.23
C ASN A 227 6.16 -9.77 -12.25
N LEU A 228 7.36 -9.18 -12.34
CA LEU A 228 7.65 -8.01 -13.17
C LEU A 228 7.27 -8.17 -14.64
N PRO A 229 7.54 -9.29 -15.35
CA PRO A 229 7.15 -9.42 -16.75
C PRO A 229 5.65 -9.20 -16.97
N ARG A 230 4.81 -9.79 -16.12
CA ARG A 230 3.35 -9.66 -16.21
C ARG A 230 2.87 -8.28 -15.75
N MET A 231 3.46 -7.69 -14.71
CA MET A 231 3.13 -6.32 -14.29
C MET A 231 3.48 -5.31 -15.38
N LEU A 232 4.68 -5.42 -15.95
CA LEU A 232 5.16 -4.54 -17.02
C LEU A 232 4.36 -4.72 -18.31
N ALA A 233 3.78 -5.89 -18.58
CA ALA A 233 2.91 -6.06 -19.75
C ALA A 233 1.53 -5.38 -19.57
N ASN A 234 1.07 -5.13 -18.34
CA ASN A 234 -0.28 -4.65 -18.05
C ASN A 234 -0.41 -3.12 -18.16
N ARG A 235 -0.31 -2.60 -19.39
CA ARG A 235 -0.38 -1.18 -19.71
C ARG A 235 -1.35 -0.88 -20.84
N ASP A 236 -1.84 0.36 -20.87
CA ASP A 236 -2.59 0.90 -22.01
C ASP A 236 -1.66 1.35 -23.15
N ASN A 237 -2.26 1.87 -24.23
CA ASN A 237 -1.53 2.37 -25.40
C ASN A 237 -0.66 3.61 -25.12
N ASN A 238 -0.91 4.32 -24.01
CA ASN A 238 -0.09 5.46 -23.57
C ASN A 238 1.10 5.01 -22.69
N GLY A 239 1.18 3.72 -22.36
CA GLY A 239 2.19 3.17 -21.48
C GLY A 239 1.88 3.36 -20.00
N LEU A 240 0.63 3.66 -19.64
CA LEU A 240 0.15 3.76 -18.26
C LEU A 240 -0.33 2.40 -17.76
N PHE A 241 -0.08 2.10 -16.49
CA PHE A 241 -0.47 0.84 -15.88
C PHE A 241 -1.97 0.81 -15.60
N LEU A 242 -2.58 -0.34 -15.89
CA LEU A 242 -4.00 -0.59 -15.63
C LEU A 242 -4.17 -1.26 -14.27
N THR A 243 -5.26 -0.94 -13.56
CA THR A 243 -5.55 -1.53 -12.24
C THR A 243 -5.65 -3.06 -12.30
N TRP A 244 -6.50 -3.59 -13.18
CA TRP A 244 -6.80 -5.02 -13.25
C TRP A 244 -5.87 -5.75 -14.21
N VAL A 245 -5.34 -6.90 -13.76
CA VAL A 245 -4.48 -7.79 -14.55
C VAL A 245 -5.33 -8.94 -15.09
N LEU A 246 -5.77 -8.80 -16.33
CA LEU A 246 -6.79 -9.66 -16.90
C LEU A 246 -6.17 -10.73 -17.81
N SER A 247 -6.72 -11.93 -17.76
CA SER A 247 -6.42 -13.03 -18.68
C SER A 247 -7.73 -13.68 -19.13
N GLU A 248 -7.67 -14.57 -20.13
CA GLU A 248 -8.84 -15.31 -20.62
C GLU A 248 -9.56 -16.10 -19.50
N GLU A 249 -8.82 -16.49 -18.46
CA GLU A 249 -9.38 -17.20 -17.31
C GLU A 249 -9.89 -16.29 -16.18
N GLU A 250 -9.68 -14.97 -16.26
CA GLU A 250 -10.08 -14.06 -15.18
C GLU A 250 -11.57 -13.68 -15.27
N PRO A 251 -12.22 -13.40 -14.12
CA PRO A 251 -13.60 -12.96 -14.09
C PRO A 251 -13.83 -11.69 -14.93
N SER A 252 -14.86 -11.74 -15.79
CA SER A 252 -15.33 -10.56 -16.54
C SER A 252 -16.16 -9.59 -15.67
N VAL A 253 -16.25 -9.83 -14.35
CA VAL A 253 -17.04 -9.02 -13.40
C VAL A 253 -16.62 -7.55 -13.36
N VAL A 254 -15.36 -7.27 -13.72
CA VAL A 254 -14.85 -5.89 -13.78
C VAL A 254 -15.08 -5.22 -15.13
N ALA A 255 -15.44 -5.97 -16.19
CA ALA A 255 -15.61 -5.45 -17.54
C ALA A 255 -16.51 -4.20 -17.65
N PRO A 256 -17.63 -4.08 -16.91
CA PRO A 256 -18.50 -2.89 -16.98
C PRO A 256 -17.87 -1.60 -16.45
N PHE A 257 -16.82 -1.69 -15.64
CA PHE A 257 -16.16 -0.55 -15.01
C PHE A 257 -14.63 -0.61 -15.20
N ARG A 258 -14.20 -1.37 -16.22
CA ARG A 258 -12.83 -1.62 -16.64
C ARG A 258 -12.34 -0.44 -17.48
N ILE A 259 -11.03 -0.22 -17.40
CA ILE A 259 -10.21 0.64 -18.28
C ILE A 259 -10.13 2.10 -17.82
N GLU A 260 -9.42 2.34 -16.71
CA GLU A 260 -8.82 3.65 -16.45
C GLU A 260 -7.42 3.45 -15.86
N ALA A 261 -6.46 4.22 -16.36
CA ALA A 261 -5.19 4.42 -15.67
C ALA A 261 -5.48 5.26 -14.42
N ASP A 262 -5.05 4.79 -13.26
CA ASP A 262 -5.28 5.47 -11.99
C ASP A 262 -3.95 6.00 -11.44
N PRO A 263 -3.90 7.25 -10.93
CA PRO A 263 -2.66 7.86 -10.48
C PRO A 263 -2.04 7.15 -9.28
N VAL A 264 -2.85 6.66 -8.33
CA VAL A 264 -2.34 5.93 -7.16
C VAL A 264 -1.80 4.57 -7.56
N VAL A 265 -2.50 3.86 -8.44
CA VAL A 265 -2.03 2.56 -8.96
C VAL A 265 -0.70 2.72 -9.69
N ASN A 266 -0.59 3.72 -10.57
CA ASN A 266 0.65 4.00 -11.30
C ASN A 266 1.78 4.41 -10.35
N ALA A 267 1.50 5.25 -9.36
CA ALA A 267 2.47 5.63 -8.33
C ALA A 267 2.97 4.39 -7.57
N ASN A 268 2.07 3.51 -7.13
CA ASN A 268 2.44 2.28 -6.42
C ASN A 268 3.26 1.33 -7.30
N VAL A 269 2.94 1.19 -8.59
CA VAL A 269 3.74 0.41 -9.53
C VAL A 269 5.15 0.99 -9.66
N ILE A 270 5.29 2.31 -9.82
CA ILE A 270 6.61 2.96 -9.92
C ILE A 270 7.38 2.82 -8.60
N ALA A 271 6.71 3.01 -7.46
CA ALA A 271 7.32 2.84 -6.15
C ALA A 271 7.85 1.41 -5.93
N TYR A 272 7.18 0.39 -6.48
CA TYR A 272 7.67 -0.99 -6.43
C TYR A 272 8.77 -1.28 -7.47
N VAL A 273 8.52 -0.96 -8.73
CA VAL A 273 9.38 -1.36 -9.87
C VAL A 273 10.65 -0.50 -9.95
N GLY A 274 10.58 0.75 -9.52
CA GLY A 274 11.67 1.73 -9.57
C GLY A 274 11.89 2.33 -10.95
N ASP A 275 13.03 3.00 -11.12
CA ASP A 275 13.32 3.76 -12.33
C ASP A 275 13.81 2.90 -13.49
N VAL A 276 12.89 2.45 -14.34
CA VAL A 276 13.19 1.65 -15.53
C VAL A 276 12.50 2.22 -16.78
N PRO A 277 13.01 1.95 -17.99
CA PRO A 277 12.40 2.44 -19.24
C PRO A 277 10.90 2.17 -19.34
N ALA A 278 10.46 1.02 -18.83
CA ALA A 278 9.06 0.60 -18.83
C ALA A 278 8.12 1.46 -17.95
N THR A 279 8.66 2.25 -17.02
CA THR A 279 7.89 3.11 -16.11
C THR A 279 7.93 4.60 -16.50
N LYS A 280 8.76 5.00 -17.47
CA LYS A 280 9.00 6.41 -17.82
C LYS A 280 7.75 7.16 -18.28
N LYS A 281 6.84 6.50 -19.00
CA LYS A 281 5.56 7.11 -19.43
C LYS A 281 4.64 7.42 -18.24
N ALA A 282 4.51 6.47 -17.31
CA ALA A 282 3.75 6.67 -16.08
C ALA A 282 4.38 7.75 -15.18
N GLN A 283 5.71 7.76 -15.02
CA GLN A 283 6.43 8.81 -14.28
C GLN A 283 6.15 10.20 -14.86
N GLN A 284 6.27 10.35 -16.18
CA GLN A 284 5.99 11.60 -16.88
C GLN A 284 4.53 12.05 -16.71
N TRP A 285 3.58 11.11 -16.77
CA TRP A 285 2.17 11.39 -16.57
C TRP A 285 1.86 11.91 -15.16
N LEU A 286 2.39 11.26 -14.12
CA LEU A 286 2.25 11.74 -12.74
C LEU A 286 2.92 13.11 -12.54
N LYS A 287 4.11 13.31 -13.12
CA LYS A 287 4.80 14.61 -13.09
C LYS A 287 3.93 15.73 -13.68
N GLU A 288 3.42 15.52 -14.89
CA GLU A 288 2.60 16.51 -15.59
C GLU A 288 1.30 16.84 -14.85
N MET A 289 0.71 15.85 -14.17
CA MET A 289 -0.49 16.04 -13.35
C MET A 289 -0.25 17.06 -12.23
N ILE A 290 0.91 16.99 -11.57
CA ILE A 290 1.32 17.94 -10.52
C ILE A 290 1.70 19.31 -11.11
N GLU A 291 2.46 19.32 -12.21
CA GLU A 291 2.92 20.55 -12.88
C GLU A 291 1.77 21.39 -13.43
N LYS A 292 0.78 20.76 -14.06
CA LYS A 292 -0.38 21.45 -14.63
C LYS A 292 -1.37 21.93 -13.57
N GLY A 293 -1.20 21.52 -12.30
CA GLY A 293 -2.17 21.80 -11.24
C GLY A 293 -3.55 21.22 -11.57
N THR A 294 -3.59 20.02 -12.15
CA THR A 294 -4.85 19.36 -12.51
C THR A 294 -5.68 19.15 -11.25
N ASN A 295 -6.98 19.46 -11.26
CA ASN A 295 -7.85 19.13 -10.14
C ASN A 295 -7.84 17.60 -9.93
N LEU A 296 -7.40 17.17 -8.74
CA LEU A 296 -7.24 15.77 -8.40
C LEU A 296 -8.48 15.14 -7.79
N GLU A 297 -9.52 15.91 -7.48
CA GLU A 297 -10.75 15.42 -6.83
C GLU A 297 -11.41 14.27 -7.60
N ASP A 298 -11.28 14.26 -8.94
CA ASP A 298 -11.81 13.21 -9.81
C ASP A 298 -10.71 12.44 -10.57
N ALA A 299 -9.44 12.63 -10.20
CA ALA A 299 -8.33 12.03 -10.94
C ALA A 299 -8.15 10.53 -10.64
N SER A 300 -8.69 10.05 -9.52
CA SER A 300 -8.67 8.64 -9.15
C SER A 300 -10.07 8.09 -9.03
N LYS A 301 -10.25 6.87 -9.55
CA LYS A 301 -11.49 6.12 -9.40
C LYS A 301 -11.70 5.64 -7.96
N TRP A 302 -10.61 5.34 -7.27
CA TRP A 302 -10.60 4.66 -5.98
C TRP A 302 -10.29 5.58 -4.81
N TYR A 303 -9.57 6.68 -5.04
CA TYR A 303 -9.07 7.54 -3.96
C TYR A 303 -9.70 8.94 -4.08
N PRO A 304 -10.80 9.21 -3.34
CA PRO A 304 -11.52 10.49 -3.44
C PRO A 304 -10.77 11.68 -2.88
N ASP A 305 -9.81 11.46 -1.98
CA ASP A 305 -9.07 12.54 -1.34
C ASP A 305 -7.74 12.79 -2.09
N PRO A 306 -7.51 13.99 -2.63
CA PRO A 306 -6.24 14.37 -3.25
C PRO A 306 -5.01 14.08 -2.39
N ALA A 307 -5.12 14.13 -1.05
CA ALA A 307 -4.00 13.80 -0.16
C ALA A 307 -3.52 12.35 -0.33
N SER A 308 -4.43 11.41 -0.62
CA SER A 308 -4.05 10.01 -0.90
C SER A 308 -3.25 9.90 -2.20
N ILE A 309 -3.58 10.70 -3.21
CA ILE A 309 -2.86 10.77 -4.49
C ILE A 309 -1.47 11.37 -4.27
N TYR A 310 -1.38 12.51 -3.58
CA TYR A 310 -0.08 13.12 -3.27
C TYR A 310 0.79 12.22 -2.40
N TYR A 311 0.21 11.52 -1.43
CA TYR A 311 0.91 10.57 -0.58
C TYR A 311 1.53 9.42 -1.39
N ALA A 312 0.79 8.84 -2.34
CA ALA A 312 1.31 7.79 -3.22
C ALA A 312 2.43 8.32 -4.14
N ILE A 313 2.27 9.52 -4.70
CA ILE A 313 3.29 10.17 -5.55
C ILE A 313 4.54 10.49 -4.73
N ALA A 314 4.40 11.05 -3.53
CA ALA A 314 5.53 11.35 -2.63
C ALA A 314 6.27 10.07 -2.19
N ARG A 315 5.58 8.95 -2.01
CA ARG A 315 6.26 7.66 -1.77
C ARG A 315 7.12 7.24 -2.96
N THR A 316 6.67 7.54 -4.18
CA THR A 316 7.42 7.25 -5.41
C THR A 316 8.75 7.99 -5.47
N THR A 317 8.81 9.22 -4.94
CA THR A 317 10.04 10.04 -4.96
C THR A 317 11.16 9.47 -4.10
N LEU A 318 10.86 8.57 -3.16
CA LEU A 318 11.88 7.85 -2.37
C LEU A 318 12.71 6.86 -3.21
N ARG A 319 12.23 6.48 -4.39
CA ARG A 319 12.89 5.50 -5.27
C ARG A 319 13.26 6.05 -6.64
N VAL A 320 12.59 7.10 -7.08
CA VAL A 320 12.72 7.65 -8.43
C VAL A 320 12.72 9.17 -8.37
N GLN A 321 13.67 9.80 -9.05
CA GLN A 321 13.60 11.25 -9.26
C GLN A 321 12.50 11.56 -10.28
N LEU A 322 11.38 12.09 -9.79
CA LEU A 322 10.32 12.62 -10.64
C LEU A 322 10.65 14.06 -11.01
N GLY A 323 10.82 14.32 -12.30
CA GLY A 323 11.00 15.67 -12.82
C GLY A 323 12.32 16.36 -12.45
N SER A 324 12.26 17.70 -12.37
CA SER A 324 13.40 18.54 -12.01
C SER A 324 13.65 18.53 -10.49
N GLU A 325 14.75 19.16 -10.06
CA GLU A 325 15.06 19.35 -8.64
C GLU A 325 14.01 20.20 -7.89
N GLU A 326 13.16 20.94 -8.61
CA GLU A 326 12.10 21.78 -8.05
C GLU A 326 10.79 21.00 -7.79
N PHE A 327 10.66 19.79 -8.35
CA PHE A 327 9.45 18.98 -8.22
C PHE A 327 9.03 18.72 -6.75
N PRO A 328 9.95 18.42 -5.80
CA PRO A 328 9.61 18.30 -4.38
C PRO A 328 8.92 19.53 -3.80
N SER A 329 9.42 20.73 -4.12
CA SER A 329 8.86 21.99 -3.63
C SER A 329 7.48 22.25 -4.24
N LEU A 330 7.31 21.97 -5.53
CA LEU A 330 6.02 22.10 -6.19
C LEU A 330 4.99 21.12 -5.61
N LEU A 331 5.37 19.86 -5.39
CA LEU A 331 4.49 18.87 -4.77
C LEU A 331 4.10 19.29 -3.34
N ALA A 332 5.03 19.85 -2.57
CA ALA A 332 4.73 20.40 -1.25
C ALA A 332 3.73 21.56 -1.29
N GLU A 333 3.87 22.49 -2.25
CA GLU A 333 2.89 23.58 -2.46
C GLU A 333 1.49 23.01 -2.73
N ARG A 334 1.39 22.00 -3.60
CA ARG A 334 0.12 21.33 -3.89
C ARG A 334 -0.48 20.66 -2.65
N ILE A 335 0.32 19.97 -1.85
CA ILE A 335 -0.15 19.35 -0.60
C ILE A 335 -0.66 20.41 0.37
N LEU A 336 0.09 21.50 0.56
CA LEU A 336 -0.27 22.57 1.50
C LEU A 336 -1.50 23.37 1.07
N SER A 337 -1.82 23.38 -0.23
CA SER A 337 -3.04 23.97 -0.78
C SER A 337 -4.33 23.19 -0.45
N LEU A 338 -4.22 21.96 0.09
CA LEU A 338 -5.37 21.21 0.60
C LEU A 338 -5.92 21.75 1.92
N ARG A 339 -5.17 22.64 2.58
CA ARG A 339 -5.60 23.24 3.84
C ARG A 339 -6.68 24.29 3.60
N ASP A 340 -7.59 24.41 4.56
CA ASP A 340 -8.63 25.42 4.53
C ASP A 340 -8.12 26.81 4.95
N GLU A 341 -9.04 27.77 5.07
CA GLU A 341 -8.75 29.15 5.49
C GLU A 341 -8.15 29.24 6.91
N THR A 342 -8.35 28.21 7.75
CA THR A 342 -7.76 28.10 9.09
C THR A 342 -6.38 27.44 9.08
N SER A 343 -5.86 27.11 7.89
CA SER A 343 -4.63 26.35 7.70
C SER A 343 -4.67 24.94 8.30
N GLU A 344 -5.87 24.36 8.43
CA GLU A 344 -6.07 22.98 8.85
C GLU A 344 -6.39 22.06 7.66
N PHE A 345 -6.00 20.80 7.75
CA PHE A 345 -6.44 19.77 6.80
C PHE A 345 -7.85 19.30 7.17
N LYS A 346 -8.61 18.84 6.17
CA LYS A 346 -10.03 18.47 6.30
C LYS A 346 -10.32 17.48 7.42
N ASN A 347 -9.43 16.52 7.65
CA ASN A 347 -9.55 15.51 8.69
C ASN A 347 -8.17 14.92 9.03
N VAL A 348 -8.11 14.12 10.11
CA VAL A 348 -6.84 13.57 10.62
C VAL A 348 -6.17 12.56 9.66
N LEU A 349 -6.92 11.84 8.84
CA LEU A 349 -6.34 10.96 7.81
C LEU A 349 -5.66 11.77 6.71
N GLN A 350 -6.32 12.82 6.24
CA GLN A 350 -5.76 13.76 5.27
C GLN A 350 -4.50 14.42 5.82
N ALA A 351 -4.54 14.88 7.08
CA ALA A 351 -3.38 15.45 7.77
C ALA A 351 -2.21 14.46 7.85
N ALA A 352 -2.49 13.20 8.24
CA ALA A 352 -1.46 12.16 8.34
C ALA A 352 -0.78 11.89 6.99
N GLN A 353 -1.57 11.72 5.94
CA GLN A 353 -1.07 11.52 4.58
C GLN A 353 -0.26 12.72 4.08
N ALA A 354 -0.73 13.95 4.33
CA ALA A 354 -0.02 15.17 3.95
C ALA A 354 1.32 15.34 4.69
N VAL A 355 1.34 15.11 6.00
CA VAL A 355 2.56 15.16 6.83
C VAL A 355 3.61 14.19 6.30
N VAL A 356 3.22 12.94 6.05
CA VAL A 356 4.16 11.93 5.54
C VAL A 356 4.60 12.26 4.11
N ALA A 357 3.70 12.76 3.26
CA ALA A 357 4.04 13.18 1.91
C ALA A 357 5.08 14.30 1.92
N LEU A 358 4.87 15.34 2.73
CA LEU A 358 5.81 16.45 2.93
C LEU A 358 7.16 15.98 3.47
N HIS A 359 7.14 15.04 4.42
CA HIS A 359 8.36 14.41 4.93
C HIS A 359 9.14 13.69 3.83
N ASN A 360 8.46 12.88 3.02
CA ASN A 360 9.11 12.10 1.96
C ASN A 360 9.73 12.95 0.85
N VAL A 361 9.26 14.18 0.67
CA VAL A 361 9.84 15.16 -0.27
C VAL A 361 10.77 16.17 0.41
N GLY A 362 11.06 16.02 1.71
CA GLY A 362 11.99 16.88 2.45
C GLY A 362 11.45 18.28 2.76
N GLN A 363 10.13 18.45 2.82
CA GLN A 363 9.45 19.75 2.97
C GLN A 363 8.57 19.82 4.23
N LEU A 364 8.77 18.91 5.20
CA LEU A 364 7.96 18.89 6.43
C LEU A 364 8.17 20.12 7.31
N ASN A 365 9.30 20.80 7.20
CA ASN A 365 9.61 22.07 7.88
C ASN A 365 8.66 23.22 7.51
N GLN A 366 7.85 23.08 6.45
CA GLN A 366 6.81 24.04 6.10
C GLN A 366 5.57 23.96 7.03
N LEU A 367 5.48 22.94 7.88
CA LEU A 367 4.45 22.81 8.92
C LEU A 367 4.98 23.21 10.29
N ASN A 368 4.08 23.71 11.14
CA ASN A 368 4.35 23.81 12.57
C ASN A 368 4.28 22.41 13.19
N VAL A 369 5.45 21.79 13.40
CA VAL A 369 5.58 20.40 13.88
C VAL A 369 4.90 20.19 15.24
N GLN A 370 5.08 21.10 16.19
CA GLN A 370 4.48 21.02 17.54
C GLN A 370 2.94 21.05 17.46
N GLN A 371 2.40 21.96 16.66
CA GLN A 371 0.96 22.05 16.43
C GLN A 371 0.41 20.77 15.78
N GLN A 372 1.12 20.18 14.82
CA GLN A 372 0.68 18.93 14.20
C GLN A 372 0.67 17.78 15.20
N ILE A 373 1.68 17.67 16.07
CA ILE A 373 1.71 16.66 17.13
C ILE A 373 0.52 16.84 18.09
N ALA A 374 0.26 18.07 18.54
CA ALA A 374 -0.90 18.37 19.37
C ALA A 374 -2.20 17.94 18.68
N ASN A 375 -2.38 18.28 17.40
CA ASN A 375 -3.57 17.92 16.63
C ASN A 375 -3.77 16.39 16.52
N PHE A 376 -2.70 15.61 16.34
CA PHE A 376 -2.80 14.15 16.32
C PHE A 376 -3.14 13.59 17.70
N ILE A 377 -2.54 14.11 18.77
CA ILE A 377 -2.83 13.70 20.15
C ILE A 377 -4.28 14.01 20.51
N ASP A 378 -4.75 15.22 20.22
CA ASP A 378 -6.11 15.68 20.50
C ASP A 378 -7.17 14.91 19.68
N SER A 379 -6.77 14.35 18.54
CA SER A 379 -7.64 13.51 17.70
C SER A 379 -7.61 12.03 18.09
N GLN A 380 -6.76 11.62 19.03
CA GLN A 380 -6.64 10.23 19.48
C GLN A 380 -7.70 9.91 20.53
N GLN A 381 -8.46 8.84 20.30
CA GLN A 381 -9.49 8.35 21.21
C GLN A 381 -8.87 7.74 22.47
N GLU A 382 -9.68 7.55 23.52
CA GLU A 382 -9.24 6.99 24.81
C GLU A 382 -8.56 5.63 24.66
N ASP A 383 -9.09 4.78 23.78
CA ASP A 383 -8.57 3.44 23.51
C ASP A 383 -7.29 3.40 22.65
N GLY A 384 -6.78 4.57 22.26
CA GLY A 384 -5.57 4.73 21.45
C GLY A 384 -5.81 4.79 19.94
N SER A 385 -7.04 4.57 19.48
CA SER A 385 -7.38 4.65 18.06
C SER A 385 -7.55 6.08 17.55
N TRP A 386 -7.50 6.25 16.22
CA TRP A 386 -8.00 7.44 15.53
C TRP A 386 -9.31 7.13 14.79
N PRO A 387 -10.14 8.15 14.50
CA PRO A 387 -11.47 7.96 13.90
C PRO A 387 -11.48 7.12 12.63
N GLU A 388 -12.56 6.36 12.45
CA GLU A 388 -12.87 5.70 11.19
C GLU A 388 -13.17 6.75 10.11
N LEU A 389 -12.35 6.78 9.07
CA LEU A 389 -12.47 7.70 7.94
C LEU A 389 -12.44 6.94 6.61
N LEU A 390 -13.08 7.51 5.60
CA LEU A 390 -13.05 6.99 4.24
C LEU A 390 -11.61 7.06 3.71
N ALA A 391 -11.02 5.91 3.41
CA ALA A 391 -9.65 5.81 2.90
C ALA A 391 -9.62 5.64 1.38
N PHE A 392 -10.53 4.84 0.82
CA PHE A 392 -10.69 4.60 -0.61
C PHE A 392 -12.09 4.04 -0.87
N GLY A 393 -12.50 3.94 -2.13
CA GLY A 393 -13.81 3.45 -2.52
C GLY A 393 -14.16 3.85 -3.95
N ASP A 394 -15.11 3.15 -4.56
CA ASP A 394 -15.56 3.47 -5.91
C ASP A 394 -16.37 4.78 -5.91
N GLN A 395 -15.81 5.80 -6.57
CA GLN A 395 -16.43 7.12 -6.69
C GLN A 395 -17.47 7.21 -7.82
N SER A 396 -17.52 6.21 -8.71
CA SER A 396 -18.29 6.30 -9.95
C SER A 396 -19.69 5.66 -9.86
N LEU A 397 -20.73 6.50 -9.74
CA LEU A 397 -22.10 6.21 -10.17
C LEU A 397 -22.39 7.03 -11.45
N ARG A 398 -21.74 6.72 -12.58
CA ARG A 398 -22.04 7.48 -13.82
C ARG A 398 -23.38 7.12 -14.46
N PHE A 399 -23.94 5.92 -14.24
CA PHE A 399 -25.28 5.55 -14.74
C PHE A 399 -25.97 4.48 -13.87
N GLY A 400 -26.83 4.88 -12.93
CA GLY A 400 -27.88 4.01 -12.38
C GLY A 400 -27.65 3.43 -10.97
N VAL A 401 -28.37 4.01 -10.01
CA VAL A 401 -28.93 3.44 -8.76
C VAL A 401 -28.32 2.12 -8.24
N VAL A 402 -27.21 2.19 -7.49
CA VAL A 402 -26.96 1.62 -6.13
C VAL A 402 -25.52 1.98 -5.65
N GLY A 403 -25.41 2.89 -4.68
CA GLY A 403 -24.35 2.98 -3.64
C GLY A 403 -22.89 3.29 -3.98
N GLN A 404 -22.39 4.49 -3.60
CA GLN A 404 -20.96 4.76 -3.47
C GLN A 404 -20.36 3.85 -2.38
N ILE A 405 -19.54 2.86 -2.77
CA ILE A 405 -18.92 1.93 -1.83
C ILE A 405 -17.65 2.57 -1.30
N GLY A 406 -17.61 2.81 0.01
CA GLY A 406 -16.44 3.29 0.74
C GLY A 406 -15.79 2.20 1.58
N HIS A 407 -14.50 2.37 1.81
CA HIS A 407 -13.67 1.50 2.62
C HIS A 407 -12.85 2.34 3.61
N GLY A 408 -12.82 1.91 4.87
CA GLY A 408 -12.11 2.59 5.94
C GLY A 408 -12.17 1.81 7.25
N SER A 409 -11.31 2.13 8.21
CA SER A 409 -11.43 1.65 9.59
C SER A 409 -10.57 2.53 10.48
N GLU A 410 -10.84 2.51 11.79
CA GLU A 410 -9.98 3.11 12.80
C GLU A 410 -8.55 2.58 12.70
N SER A 411 -8.37 1.30 12.35
CA SER A 411 -7.04 0.70 12.17
C SER A 411 -6.28 1.29 10.98
N VAL A 412 -6.97 1.53 9.86
CA VAL A 412 -6.34 2.19 8.71
C VAL A 412 -5.90 3.60 9.09
N THR A 413 -6.80 4.41 9.66
CA THR A 413 -6.47 5.78 10.09
C THR A 413 -5.34 5.80 11.11
N SER A 414 -5.39 4.90 12.10
CA SER A 414 -4.39 4.84 13.17
C SER A 414 -3.00 4.47 12.65
N ALA A 415 -2.90 3.59 11.65
CA ALA A 415 -1.62 3.26 11.04
C ALA A 415 -0.96 4.49 10.39
N PHE A 416 -1.74 5.32 9.67
CA PHE A 416 -1.23 6.56 9.09
C PHE A 416 -0.89 7.62 10.14
N CYS A 417 -1.69 7.74 11.21
CA CYS A 417 -1.40 8.69 12.29
C CYS A 417 -0.10 8.31 13.02
N VAL A 418 0.15 7.01 13.25
CA VAL A 418 1.42 6.53 13.78
C VAL A 418 2.58 6.86 12.84
N GLU A 419 2.44 6.63 11.53
CA GLU A 419 3.46 6.99 10.54
C GLU A 419 3.78 8.50 10.56
N ALA A 420 2.74 9.35 10.59
CA ALA A 420 2.87 10.80 10.63
C ALA A 420 3.56 11.28 11.92
N LEU A 421 3.17 10.73 13.08
CA LEU A 421 3.82 11.02 14.35
C LEU A 421 5.29 10.61 14.33
N GLU A 422 5.66 9.46 13.76
CA GLU A 422 7.07 9.07 13.62
C GLU A 422 7.86 10.09 12.77
N CYS A 423 7.31 10.56 11.64
CA CYS A 423 7.93 11.60 10.82
C CYS A 423 8.12 12.94 11.57
N LEU A 424 7.10 13.36 12.34
CA LEU A 424 7.17 14.58 13.15
C LEU A 424 8.21 14.44 14.27
N MET A 425 8.28 13.27 14.93
CA MET A 425 9.26 12.97 15.97
C MET A 425 10.69 12.90 15.45
N GLU A 426 10.91 12.41 14.22
CA GLU A 426 12.21 12.46 13.57
C GLU A 426 12.63 13.92 13.30
N THR A 427 11.68 14.78 12.94
CA THR A 427 11.95 16.20 12.65
C THR A 427 12.19 17.01 13.91
N LEU A 428 11.48 16.77 15.02
CA LEU A 428 11.73 17.48 16.29
C LEU A 428 13.12 17.22 16.89
N LYS A 429 13.77 16.11 16.52
CA LYS A 429 15.10 15.74 17.03
C LYS A 429 16.25 16.41 16.26
N ASN A 430 15.96 16.94 15.08
CA ASN A 430 16.91 17.62 14.20
C ASN A 430 16.74 19.13 14.34
#